data_AF-A0A842P4L1-F1
#
_entry.id   AF-A0A842P4L1-F1
#
_cell.length_a   1.000
_cell.length_b   1.000
_cell.length_c   1.000
_cell.angle_alpha   90.00
_cell.angle_beta   90.00
_cell.angle_gamma   90.00
#
_symmetry.space_group_name_H-M   'P 1'
#
loop_
_entity.id
_entity.type
_entity.pdbx_description
1 polymer ?
#
loop_
_entity_poly.entity_id
_entity_poly.type
_entity_poly.pdbx_seq_one_letter_code
_entity_poly.pdbx_strand_id
1 'polypeptide(L)'
;MDNQFKDFVAGEGMKDISPDYMTAWNSFIEKTGADGALSPRRKELIAVSLAIATKCDWCIRSHIMKALDMGAAKQEIVEAAWISVLMGGDPVLRYAQWAVHVLEEYSEIDDDDEVLTEQVQLELMNEYKKLHERLLEYVKYICNEADSTCDNDLDRRRLAVNIAETDGNVLSLLTTKECQKRGWNEPQEN
;
A
#
# COMPACT_ATOMS: atom_id res chain seq x y z
N MET A 1 12.66 -3.45 -11.53
CA MET A 1 11.57 -3.97 -10.68
C MET A 1 12.02 -5.28 -10.05
N ASP A 2 12.04 -5.34 -8.72
CA ASP A 2 12.58 -6.43 -7.91
C ASP A 2 11.86 -7.77 -8.18
N ASN A 3 12.60 -8.89 -8.23
CA ASN A 3 12.05 -10.22 -8.58
C ASN A 3 10.91 -10.64 -7.66
N GLN A 4 10.99 -10.25 -6.38
CA GLN A 4 9.96 -10.53 -5.38
C GLN A 4 8.58 -9.97 -5.74
N PHE A 5 8.52 -8.87 -6.51
CA PHE A 5 7.27 -8.29 -6.96
C PHE A 5 6.60 -9.10 -8.08
N LYS A 6 7.40 -9.66 -9.00
CA LYS A 6 6.89 -10.54 -10.06
C LYS A 6 6.38 -11.86 -9.48
N ASP A 7 7.10 -12.41 -8.50
CA ASP A 7 6.77 -13.70 -7.87
C ASP A 7 5.46 -13.60 -7.06
N PHE A 8 5.24 -12.46 -6.40
CA PHE A 8 3.96 -12.15 -5.72
C PHE A 8 2.79 -12.07 -6.71
N VAL A 9 2.96 -11.35 -7.84
CA VAL A 9 1.92 -11.22 -8.88
C VAL A 9 1.61 -12.57 -9.53
N ALA A 10 2.63 -13.41 -9.74
CA ALA A 10 2.47 -14.75 -10.25
C ALA A 10 1.91 -15.74 -9.21
N GLY A 11 1.74 -15.31 -7.96
CA GLY A 11 1.24 -16.14 -6.86
C GLY A 11 2.13 -17.33 -6.57
N GLU A 12 3.44 -17.23 -6.79
CA GLU A 12 4.37 -18.36 -6.74
C GLU A 12 4.35 -19.08 -5.39
N GLY A 13 4.33 -18.34 -4.29
CA GLY A 13 4.19 -18.95 -2.96
C GLY A 13 2.89 -19.73 -2.77
N MET A 14 1.79 -19.32 -3.41
CA MET A 14 0.52 -20.05 -3.36
C MET A 14 0.50 -21.23 -4.34
N LYS A 15 1.19 -21.13 -5.48
CA LYS A 15 1.36 -22.24 -6.43
C LYS A 15 2.14 -23.40 -5.81
N ASP A 16 3.16 -23.12 -5.01
CA ASP A 16 3.98 -24.14 -4.35
C ASP A 16 3.22 -24.86 -3.23
N ILE A 17 2.41 -24.12 -2.46
CA ILE A 17 1.64 -24.67 -1.33
C ILE A 17 0.34 -25.34 -1.81
N SER A 18 -0.28 -24.85 -2.88
CA SER A 18 -1.64 -25.21 -3.30
C SER A 18 -1.84 -25.09 -4.83
N PRO A 19 -1.14 -25.92 -5.62
CA PRO A 19 -1.12 -25.81 -7.09
C PRO A 19 -2.49 -26.05 -7.74
N ASP A 20 -3.29 -26.96 -7.19
CA ASP A 20 -4.62 -27.29 -7.73
C ASP A 20 -5.58 -26.10 -7.62
N TYR A 21 -5.56 -25.39 -6.49
CA TYR A 21 -6.37 -24.18 -6.28
C TYR A 21 -5.94 -23.06 -7.21
N MET A 22 -4.63 -22.84 -7.38
CA MET A 22 -4.12 -21.81 -8.29
C MET A 22 -4.41 -22.13 -9.76
N THR A 23 -4.37 -23.41 -10.14
CA THR A 23 -4.75 -23.86 -11.49
C THR A 23 -6.23 -23.59 -11.77
N ALA A 24 -7.11 -23.95 -10.83
CA ALA A 24 -8.54 -23.68 -10.94
C ALA A 24 -8.84 -22.18 -11.01
N TRP A 25 -8.17 -21.38 -10.17
CA TRP A 25 -8.29 -19.91 -10.15
C TRP A 25 -7.86 -19.28 -11.49
N ASN A 26 -6.71 -19.67 -12.03
CA ASN A 26 -6.24 -19.16 -13.32
C ASN A 26 -7.21 -19.52 -14.46
N SER A 27 -7.74 -20.75 -14.47
CA SER A 27 -8.75 -21.16 -15.47
C SER A 27 -10.03 -20.33 -15.35
N PHE A 28 -10.45 -19.97 -14.12
CA PHE A 28 -11.59 -19.10 -13.90
C PHE A 28 -11.33 -17.68 -14.42
N ILE A 29 -10.16 -17.10 -14.14
CA ILE A 29 -9.77 -15.78 -14.66
C ILE A 29 -9.79 -15.78 -16.19
N GLU A 30 -9.19 -16.78 -16.83
CA GLU A 30 -9.15 -16.89 -18.29
C GLU A 30 -10.57 -16.93 -18.89
N LYS A 31 -11.44 -17.80 -18.36
CA LYS A 31 -12.82 -17.93 -18.86
C LYS A 31 -13.66 -16.69 -18.63
N THR A 32 -13.49 -16.02 -17.49
CA THR A 32 -14.24 -14.79 -17.19
C THR A 32 -13.77 -13.63 -18.04
N GLY A 33 -12.47 -13.52 -18.33
CA GLY A 33 -11.90 -12.48 -19.19
C GLY A 33 -12.09 -12.69 -20.71
N ALA A 34 -12.37 -13.92 -21.15
CA ALA A 34 -12.54 -14.25 -22.57
C ALA A 34 -13.67 -13.46 -23.26
N ASP A 35 -13.57 -13.26 -24.58
CA ASP A 35 -14.61 -12.57 -25.34
C ASP A 35 -15.95 -13.33 -25.37
N GLY A 36 -17.06 -12.60 -25.53
CA GLY A 36 -18.41 -13.16 -25.53
C GLY A 36 -19.48 -12.09 -25.67
N ALA A 37 -20.59 -12.21 -24.91
CA ALA A 37 -21.66 -11.20 -24.94
C ALA A 37 -21.18 -9.81 -24.45
N LEU A 38 -20.15 -9.79 -23.61
CA LEU A 38 -19.41 -8.59 -23.24
C LEU A 38 -17.98 -8.76 -23.72
N SER A 39 -17.44 -7.75 -24.41
CA SER A 39 -16.04 -7.74 -24.83
C SER A 39 -15.09 -7.67 -23.63
N PRO A 40 -13.84 -8.14 -23.76
CA PRO A 40 -12.84 -8.08 -22.69
C PRO A 40 -12.69 -6.65 -22.11
N ARG A 41 -12.61 -5.64 -22.99
CA ARG A 41 -12.57 -4.22 -22.61
C ARG A 41 -13.74 -3.79 -21.72
N ARG A 42 -14.96 -4.21 -22.05
CA ARG A 42 -16.15 -3.90 -21.22
C ARG A 42 -16.11 -4.61 -19.88
N LYS A 43 -15.60 -5.84 -19.84
CA LYS A 43 -15.42 -6.60 -18.60
C LYS A 43 -14.36 -5.96 -17.71
N GLU A 44 -13.27 -5.45 -18.27
CA GLU A 44 -12.26 -4.72 -17.51
C GLU A 44 -12.81 -3.41 -16.92
N LEU A 45 -13.64 -2.65 -17.67
CA LEU A 45 -14.32 -1.47 -17.10
C LEU A 45 -15.24 -1.84 -15.92
N ILE A 46 -15.96 -2.97 -16.01
CA ILE A 46 -16.74 -3.49 -14.88
C ILE A 46 -15.83 -3.88 -13.71
N ALA A 47 -14.68 -4.52 -14.00
CA ALA A 47 -13.72 -4.91 -12.99
C ALA A 47 -13.10 -3.70 -12.28
N VAL A 48 -12.83 -2.60 -13.00
CA VAL A 48 -12.43 -1.32 -12.40
C VAL A 48 -13.49 -0.82 -11.41
N SER A 49 -14.76 -0.79 -11.81
CA SER A 49 -15.84 -0.39 -10.89
C SER A 49 -15.88 -1.27 -9.64
N LEU A 50 -15.77 -2.60 -9.79
CA LEU A 50 -15.77 -3.55 -8.68
C LEU A 50 -14.53 -3.41 -7.79
N ALA A 51 -13.36 -3.14 -8.36
CA ALA A 51 -12.13 -2.91 -7.62
C ALA A 51 -12.23 -1.67 -6.73
N ILE A 52 -12.82 -0.58 -7.27
CA ILE A 52 -13.10 0.65 -6.53
C ILE A 52 -14.12 0.39 -5.43
N ALA A 53 -15.21 -0.32 -5.73
CA ALA A 53 -16.25 -0.65 -4.77
C ALA A 53 -15.75 -1.55 -3.61
N THR A 54 -14.84 -2.48 -3.92
CA THR A 54 -14.21 -3.38 -2.94
C THR A 54 -12.97 -2.78 -2.27
N LYS A 55 -12.59 -1.54 -2.63
CA LYS A 55 -11.50 -0.78 -1.99
C LYS A 55 -10.15 -1.48 -2.06
N CYS A 56 -9.88 -2.13 -3.19
CA CYS A 56 -8.66 -2.89 -3.43
C CYS A 56 -7.70 -2.08 -4.33
N ASP A 57 -6.74 -1.36 -3.74
CA ASP A 57 -5.81 -0.48 -4.46
C ASP A 57 -5.05 -1.19 -5.58
N TRP A 58 -4.63 -2.43 -5.33
CA TRP A 58 -3.96 -3.27 -6.33
C TRP A 58 -4.90 -3.65 -7.48
N CYS A 59 -6.14 -4.02 -7.16
CA CYS A 59 -7.14 -4.36 -8.16
C CYS A 59 -7.48 -3.13 -9.02
N ILE A 60 -7.57 -1.95 -8.41
CA ILE A 60 -7.83 -0.68 -9.11
C ILE A 60 -6.73 -0.46 -10.14
N ARG A 61 -5.45 -0.51 -9.72
CA ARG A 61 -4.33 -0.29 -10.62
C ARG A 61 -4.27 -1.32 -11.75
N SER A 62 -4.32 -2.61 -11.41
CA SER A 62 -4.17 -3.69 -12.39
C SER A 62 -5.29 -3.71 -13.44
N HIS A 63 -6.54 -3.46 -13.05
CA HIS A 63 -7.66 -3.44 -13.99
C HIS A 63 -7.71 -2.14 -14.81
N ILE A 64 -7.26 -1.00 -14.27
CA ILE A 64 -7.11 0.23 -15.05
C ILE A 64 -6.06 0.03 -16.16
N MET A 65 -4.89 -0.51 -15.83
CA MET A 65 -3.84 -0.79 -16.83
C MET A 65 -4.34 -1.72 -17.94
N LYS A 66 -4.97 -2.84 -17.57
CA LYS A 66 -5.57 -3.76 -18.56
C LYS A 66 -6.64 -3.10 -19.43
N ALA A 67 -7.50 -2.26 -18.84
CA ALA A 67 -8.52 -1.55 -19.60
C ALA A 67 -7.89 -0.61 -20.63
N LEU A 68 -6.85 0.13 -20.25
CA LEU A 68 -6.10 1.04 -21.14
C LEU A 68 -5.38 0.27 -22.25
N ASP A 69 -4.70 -0.83 -21.93
CA ASP A 69 -4.03 -1.71 -22.90
C ASP A 69 -5.03 -2.30 -23.92
N MET A 70 -6.29 -2.48 -23.51
CA MET A 70 -7.40 -2.88 -24.38
C MET A 70 -8.08 -1.71 -25.10
N GLY A 71 -7.52 -0.50 -25.04
CA GLY A 71 -8.01 0.69 -25.73
C GLY A 71 -9.24 1.33 -25.07
N ALA A 72 -9.43 1.18 -23.76
CA ALA A 72 -10.38 2.01 -23.02
C ALA A 72 -9.89 3.46 -22.98
N ALA A 73 -10.80 4.41 -23.21
CA ALA A 73 -10.50 5.81 -23.01
C ALA A 73 -10.49 6.13 -21.52
N LYS A 74 -9.66 7.10 -21.10
CA LYS A 74 -9.62 7.58 -19.71
C LYS A 74 -11.02 7.98 -19.21
N GLN A 75 -11.81 8.60 -20.07
CA GLN A 75 -13.18 9.03 -19.77
C GLN A 75 -14.09 7.85 -19.40
N GLU A 76 -13.96 6.70 -20.06
CA GLU A 76 -14.77 5.51 -19.73
C GLU A 76 -14.40 4.94 -18.37
N ILE A 77 -13.12 5.01 -17.98
CA ILE A 77 -12.65 4.57 -16.67
C ILE A 77 -13.17 5.52 -15.57
N VAL A 78 -13.16 6.83 -15.83
CA VAL A 78 -13.73 7.82 -14.91
C VAL A 78 -15.25 7.63 -14.76
N GLU A 79 -15.97 7.38 -15.85
CA GLU A 79 -17.40 7.05 -15.80
C GLU A 79 -17.66 5.78 -14.98
N ALA A 80 -16.87 4.72 -15.18
CA ALA A 80 -16.93 3.49 -14.40
C ALA A 80 -16.67 3.74 -12.90
N ALA A 81 -15.74 4.63 -12.56
CA ALA A 81 -15.48 5.03 -11.18
C ALA A 81 -16.67 5.77 -10.55
N TRP A 82 -17.33 6.66 -11.29
CA TRP A 82 -18.53 7.34 -10.81
C TRP A 82 -19.71 6.40 -10.57
N ILE A 83 -19.85 5.32 -11.34
CA ILE A 83 -20.84 4.27 -11.04
C ILE A 83 -20.55 3.64 -9.66
N SER A 84 -19.29 3.40 -9.32
CA SER A 84 -18.94 2.89 -7.97
C SER A 84 -19.26 3.90 -6.87
N VAL A 85 -19.00 5.20 -7.11
CA VAL A 85 -19.34 6.27 -6.16
C VAL A 85 -20.84 6.39 -5.96
N LEU A 86 -21.64 6.27 -7.04
CA LEU A 86 -23.11 6.26 -6.95
C LEU A 86 -23.60 5.16 -6.01
N MET A 87 -22.98 3.97 -6.06
CA MET A 87 -23.38 2.82 -5.25
C MET A 87 -22.82 2.85 -3.82
N GLY A 88 -21.65 3.46 -3.61
CA GLY A 88 -20.90 3.39 -2.35
C GLY A 88 -20.74 4.69 -1.57
N GLY A 89 -21.14 5.83 -2.14
CA GLY A 89 -21.07 7.16 -1.53
C GLY A 89 -19.64 7.65 -1.25
N ASP A 90 -19.53 8.57 -0.30
CA ASP A 90 -18.27 9.24 0.06
C ASP A 90 -17.10 8.30 0.41
N PRO A 91 -17.29 7.15 1.10
CA PRO A 91 -16.19 6.22 1.36
C PRO A 91 -15.55 5.65 0.09
N VAL A 92 -16.33 5.50 -0.98
CA VAL A 92 -15.85 4.99 -2.27
C VAL A 92 -15.25 6.12 -3.12
N LEU A 93 -15.68 7.37 -2.92
CA LEU A 93 -15.11 8.54 -3.60
C LEU A 93 -13.59 8.64 -3.44
N ARG A 94 -13.04 8.27 -2.27
CA ARG A 94 -11.57 8.26 -2.06
C ARG A 94 -10.84 7.28 -2.98
N TYR A 95 -11.42 6.11 -3.21
CA TYR A 95 -10.86 5.11 -4.12
C TYR A 95 -11.09 5.48 -5.59
N ALA A 96 -12.16 6.20 -5.90
CA ALA A 96 -12.35 6.80 -7.22
C ALA A 96 -11.32 7.92 -7.50
N GLN A 97 -10.97 8.73 -6.49
CA GLN A 97 -9.86 9.69 -6.59
C GLN A 97 -8.52 8.98 -6.80
N TRP A 98 -8.30 7.86 -6.12
CA TRP A 98 -7.12 7.01 -6.36
C TRP A 98 -7.06 6.47 -7.79
N ALA A 99 -8.20 6.05 -8.37
CA ALA A 99 -8.26 5.63 -9.76
C ALA A 99 -7.83 6.74 -10.75
N VAL A 100 -8.16 8.01 -10.46
CA VAL A 100 -7.70 9.15 -11.26
C VAL A 100 -6.18 9.33 -11.15
N HIS A 101 -5.62 9.23 -9.94
CA HIS A 101 -4.17 9.28 -9.75
C HIS A 101 -3.45 8.19 -10.55
N VAL A 102 -4.00 6.96 -10.59
CA VAL A 102 -3.43 5.88 -11.42
C VAL A 102 -3.47 6.22 -12.92
N LEU A 103 -4.52 6.89 -13.39
CA LEU A 103 -4.62 7.34 -14.79
C LEU A 103 -3.63 8.44 -15.16
N GLU A 104 -3.29 9.30 -14.20
CA GLU A 104 -2.27 10.34 -14.35
C GLU A 104 -0.89 9.70 -14.45
N GLU A 105 -0.56 8.83 -13.50
CA GLU A 105 0.68 8.03 -13.52
C GLU A 105 0.85 7.27 -14.83
N TYR A 106 -0.22 6.67 -15.37
CA TYR A 106 -0.14 5.94 -16.63
C TYR A 106 0.16 6.85 -17.83
N SER A 107 -0.35 8.09 -17.85
CA SER A 107 -0.06 9.01 -18.96
C SER A 107 1.25 9.77 -18.86
N GLU A 108 1.87 9.78 -17.69
CA GLU A 108 3.24 10.26 -17.53
C GLU A 108 4.26 9.22 -18.02
N ILE A 109 3.81 8.00 -18.33
CA ILE A 109 4.59 6.97 -19.04
C ILE A 109 4.40 7.19 -20.55
N ASP A 110 5.07 8.19 -21.11
CA ASP A 110 5.39 8.22 -22.55
C ASP A 110 6.55 7.23 -22.81
N ASP A 111 6.58 6.58 -23.98
CA ASP A 111 7.45 5.46 -24.37
C ASP A 111 8.99 5.67 -24.22
N ASP A 112 9.43 6.86 -23.80
CA ASP A 112 10.85 7.19 -23.54
C ASP A 112 11.25 7.14 -22.04
N ASP A 113 10.30 7.03 -21.10
CA ASP A 113 10.57 7.09 -19.66
C ASP A 113 10.30 5.74 -18.95
N GLU A 114 11.11 4.73 -19.24
CA GLU A 114 11.41 3.68 -18.25
C GLU A 114 12.36 4.21 -17.16
N VAL A 115 12.04 5.34 -16.54
CA VAL A 115 12.83 5.81 -15.40
C VAL A 115 11.90 6.62 -14.49
N LEU A 116 11.55 6.08 -13.32
CA LEU A 116 11.49 6.95 -12.14
C LEU A 116 12.85 7.65 -12.12
N THR A 117 12.94 8.87 -12.68
CA THR A 117 14.25 9.51 -12.84
C THR A 117 14.98 9.37 -11.51
N GLU A 118 16.26 9.00 -11.57
CA GLU A 118 17.06 8.79 -10.36
C GLU A 118 16.89 9.96 -9.39
N GLN A 119 16.65 11.15 -9.93
CA GLN A 119 16.30 12.38 -9.24
C GLN A 119 14.96 12.36 -8.48
N VAL A 120 13.84 11.97 -9.08
CA VAL A 120 12.55 11.86 -8.36
C VAL A 120 12.61 10.78 -7.29
N GLN A 121 13.26 9.65 -7.58
CA GLN A 121 13.45 8.59 -6.60
C GLN A 121 14.37 9.04 -5.44
N LEU A 122 15.41 9.81 -5.73
CA LEU A 122 16.29 10.41 -4.73
C LEU A 122 15.55 11.47 -3.90
N GLU A 123 14.70 12.30 -4.51
CA GLU A 123 13.90 13.33 -3.83
C GLU A 123 12.93 12.69 -2.84
N LEU A 124 12.16 11.69 -3.29
CA LEU A 124 11.24 10.95 -2.43
C LEU A 124 11.99 10.25 -1.29
N MET A 125 13.10 9.57 -1.58
CA MET A 125 13.93 8.91 -0.56
C MET A 125 14.55 9.92 0.42
N ASN A 126 14.90 11.12 -0.04
CA ASN A 126 15.39 12.19 0.82
C ASN A 126 14.29 12.73 1.74
N GLU A 127 13.06 12.86 1.26
CA GLU A 127 11.93 13.26 2.11
C GLU A 127 11.61 12.19 3.16
N TYR A 128 11.57 10.92 2.78
CA TYR A 128 11.40 9.81 3.73
C TYR A 128 12.54 9.77 4.75
N LYS A 129 13.79 10.02 4.33
CA LYS A 129 14.94 10.08 5.22
C LYS A 129 14.81 11.24 6.21
N LYS A 130 14.44 12.44 5.75
CA LYS A 130 14.18 13.60 6.63
C LYS A 130 13.06 13.31 7.63
N LEU A 131 11.97 12.68 7.18
CA LEU A 131 10.88 12.30 8.06
C LEU A 131 11.35 11.27 9.10
N HIS A 132 12.12 10.27 8.69
CA HIS A 132 12.70 9.28 9.58
C HIS A 132 13.62 9.90 10.62
N GLU A 133 14.49 10.83 10.23
CA GLU A 133 15.38 11.57 11.14
C GLU A 133 14.58 12.33 12.19
N ARG A 134 13.52 13.04 11.78
CA ARG A 134 12.62 13.76 12.72
C ARG A 134 11.89 12.82 13.67
N LEU A 135 11.44 11.66 13.19
CA LEU A 135 10.82 10.65 14.06
C LEU A 135 11.82 10.11 15.08
N LEU A 136 13.07 9.87 14.69
CA LEU A 136 14.12 9.44 15.62
C LEU A 136 14.47 10.51 16.65
N GLU A 137 14.49 11.79 16.26
CA GLU A 137 14.66 12.91 17.20
C GLU A 137 13.53 12.96 18.22
N TYR A 138 12.29 12.77 17.76
CA TYR A 138 11.13 12.73 18.65
C TYR A 138 11.17 11.54 19.61
N VAL A 139 11.55 10.34 19.14
CA VAL A 139 11.77 9.18 20.01
C VAL A 139 12.84 9.45 21.07
N LYS A 140 13.96 10.07 20.69
CA LYS A 140 15.00 10.45 21.65
C LYS A 140 14.49 11.44 22.68
N TYR A 141 13.67 12.40 22.26
CA TYR A 141 13.02 13.35 23.16
C TYR A 141 12.13 12.61 24.17
N ILE A 142 11.23 11.74 23.72
CA ILE A 142 10.36 10.94 24.59
C ILE A 142 11.19 10.13 25.60
N CYS A 143 12.22 9.41 25.14
CA CYS A 143 13.06 8.62 26.04
C CYS A 143 13.83 9.50 27.03
N ASN A 144 14.34 10.66 26.62
CA ASN A 144 15.05 11.57 27.54
C ASN A 144 14.12 12.15 28.60
N GLU A 145 12.87 12.46 28.24
CA GLU A 145 11.85 12.90 29.19
C GLU A 145 11.48 11.79 30.18
N ALA A 146 11.41 10.53 29.72
CA ALA A 146 11.20 9.40 30.60
C ALA A 146 12.39 9.19 31.56
N ASP A 147 13.62 9.37 31.09
CA ASP A 147 14.85 9.24 31.90
C ASP A 147 14.94 10.30 33.02
N SER A 148 14.51 11.53 32.73
CA SER A 148 14.49 12.63 33.70
C SER A 148 13.35 12.52 34.73
N THR A 149 12.30 11.76 34.41
CA THR A 149 11.07 11.65 35.22
C THR A 149 11.05 10.39 36.09
N CYS A 150 11.61 9.27 35.61
CA CYS A 150 11.47 7.96 36.24
C CYS A 150 12.77 7.45 36.87
N ASP A 151 12.64 6.87 38.07
CA ASP A 151 13.78 6.39 38.86
C ASP A 151 14.33 5.02 38.43
N ASN A 152 13.49 4.19 37.79
CA ASN A 152 13.85 2.83 37.38
C ASN A 152 13.54 2.56 35.90
N ASP A 153 14.24 1.57 35.33
CA ASP A 153 14.22 1.24 33.91
C ASP A 153 12.84 0.74 33.42
N LEU A 154 12.07 0.08 34.29
CA LEU A 154 10.74 -0.41 33.94
C LEU A 154 9.75 0.76 33.76
N ASP A 155 9.79 1.73 34.65
CA ASP A 155 8.93 2.91 34.58
C ASP A 155 9.33 3.84 33.43
N ARG A 156 10.63 3.98 33.15
CA ARG A 156 11.14 4.69 31.96
C ARG A 156 10.59 4.10 30.67
N ARG A 157 10.65 2.76 30.54
CA ARG A 157 10.10 2.04 29.39
C ARG A 157 8.60 2.27 29.25
N ARG A 158 7.83 2.07 30.32
CA ARG A 158 6.37 2.20 30.32
C ARG A 158 5.93 3.61 29.92
N LEU A 159 6.53 4.63 30.52
CA LEU A 159 6.22 6.02 30.21
C LEU A 159 6.53 6.34 28.75
N ALA A 160 7.72 5.96 28.26
CA ALA A 160 8.12 6.21 26.89
C ALA A 160 7.22 5.51 25.86
N VAL A 161 6.89 4.23 26.07
CA VAL A 161 6.02 3.46 25.17
C VAL A 161 4.59 4.01 25.18
N ASN A 162 4.04 4.37 26.34
CA ASN A 162 2.68 4.93 26.43
C ASN A 162 2.56 6.26 25.68
N ILE A 163 3.55 7.16 25.81
CA ILE A 163 3.59 8.43 25.06
C ILE A 163 3.67 8.15 23.55
N ALA A 164 4.50 7.19 23.15
CA ALA A 164 4.66 6.83 21.75
C ALA A 164 3.41 6.16 21.16
N GLU A 165 2.66 5.38 21.94
CA GLU A 165 1.40 4.75 21.53
C GLU A 165 0.28 5.76 21.29
N THR A 166 0.20 6.84 22.07
CA THR A 166 -0.76 7.92 21.81
C THR A 166 -0.47 8.65 20.49
N ASP A 167 0.79 8.66 20.07
CA ASP A 167 1.24 9.38 18.87
C ASP A 167 1.36 8.49 17.62
N GLY A 168 1.24 7.16 17.78
CA GLY A 168 1.03 6.20 16.69
C GLY A 168 1.93 4.96 16.70
N ASN A 169 1.50 3.91 16.00
CA ASN A 169 2.14 2.58 16.01
C ASN A 169 3.62 2.59 15.57
N VAL A 170 3.98 3.43 14.60
CA VAL A 170 5.37 3.53 14.12
C VAL A 170 6.29 4.11 15.20
N LEU A 171 5.80 5.10 15.97
CA LEU A 171 6.54 5.70 17.07
C LEU A 171 6.69 4.71 18.23
N SER A 172 5.63 3.96 18.57
CA SER A 172 5.71 2.90 19.59
C SER A 172 6.79 1.86 19.25
N LEU A 173 6.86 1.43 17.98
CA LEU A 173 7.88 0.47 17.53
C LEU A 173 9.31 1.04 17.64
N LEU A 174 9.52 2.28 17.17
CA LEU A 174 10.83 2.94 17.23
C LEU A 174 11.27 3.20 18.68
N THR A 175 10.33 3.61 19.54
CA THR A 175 10.56 3.85 20.96
C THR A 175 10.89 2.58 21.71
N THR A 176 10.20 1.47 21.41
CA THR A 176 10.50 0.16 21.98
C THR A 176 11.94 -0.28 21.65
N LYS A 177 12.38 -0.08 20.39
CA LYS A 177 13.76 -0.37 19.98
C LYS A 177 14.78 0.52 20.67
N GLU A 178 14.48 1.80 20.87
CA GLU A 178 15.36 2.73 21.59
C GLU A 178 15.45 2.38 23.09
N CYS A 179 14.34 1.99 23.73
CA CYS A 179 14.32 1.50 25.11
C CYS A 179 15.23 0.27 25.28
N GLN A 180 15.16 -0.68 24.35
CA GLN A 180 16.04 -1.87 24.35
C GLN A 180 17.53 -1.50 24.26
N LYS A 181 17.88 -0.54 23.39
CA LYS A 181 19.28 -0.06 23.28
C LYS A 181 19.78 0.59 24.57
N ARG A 182 18.87 1.24 25.31
CA ARG A 182 19.16 1.87 26.61
C ARG A 182 19.15 0.89 27.78
N GLY A 183 18.80 -0.38 27.54
CA GLY A 183 18.73 -1.41 28.59
C GLY A 183 17.41 -1.44 29.35
N TRP A 184 16.41 -0.65 28.94
CA TRP A 184 15.09 -0.59 29.58
C TRP A 184 14.20 -1.74 29.08
N ASN A 185 14.41 -2.91 29.68
CA ASN A 185 13.74 -4.15 29.31
C ASN A 185 12.55 -4.43 30.22
N GLU A 186 11.55 -5.11 29.67
CA GLU A 186 10.50 -5.73 30.49
C GLU A 186 11.08 -6.89 31.31
N PRO A 187 10.53 -7.16 32.51
CA PRO A 187 10.86 -8.36 33.25
C PRO A 187 10.50 -9.58 32.39
N GLN A 188 11.38 -10.57 32.31
CA GLN A 188 11.02 -11.85 31.73
C GLN A 188 9.92 -12.46 32.60
N GLU A 189 8.75 -12.73 32.02
CA GLU A 189 7.69 -13.48 32.69
C GLU A 189 8.25 -14.87 33.01
N ASN A 190 8.33 -15.19 34.30
CA ASN A 190 8.67 -16.53 34.81
C ASN A 190 7.44 -17.43 34.82
#